data_AF-A0A2V7AWH6-F1
#
_entry.id   AF-A0A2V7AWH6-F1
#
_cell.length_a   1.000
_cell.length_b   1.000
_cell.length_c   1.000
_cell.angle_alpha   90.00
_cell.angle_beta   90.00
_cell.angle_gamma   90.00
#
_symmetry.space_group_name_H-M   'P 1'
#
loop_
_entity.id
_entity.type
_entity.pdbx_description
1 polymer ?
#
loop_
_entity_poly.entity_id
_entity_poly.type
_entity_poly.pdbx_seq_one_letter_code
_entity_poly.pdbx_strand_id
1 'polypeptide(L)'
;MWFIVGVVLLWAGIVQAGPNQLLNGDYAFTGEASCLTDLTPQDGGFVVSFSVDGVRTFNGDGTGTLQGRSVGVTHPDRVSITPPAFAILGGAFSSDFQASFTYDVASDGTFTTQVTGQLTGKELTGERAGQTFTIDHFPELSGQISQDHKSLTLASDAPTEEDVTFSNRDVQHRICHRSRVLLRQ
;
A
#
# COMPACT_ATOMS: atom_id res chain seq x y z
N MET A 1 -8.47 24.13 -63.88
CA MET A 1 -7.85 23.00 -63.17
C MET A 1 -8.31 23.08 -61.72
N TRP A 2 -9.28 22.26 -61.31
CA TRP A 2 -9.86 22.28 -59.95
C TRP A 2 -9.14 21.21 -59.12
N PHE A 3 -8.58 21.60 -57.98
CA PHE A 3 -7.97 20.68 -57.02
C PHE A 3 -9.03 20.26 -55.99
N ILE A 4 -9.29 18.96 -55.88
CA ILE A 4 -10.09 18.38 -54.79
C ILE A 4 -9.13 18.11 -53.63
N VAL A 5 -9.27 18.85 -52.54
CA VAL A 5 -8.58 18.56 -51.28
C VAL A 5 -9.43 17.54 -50.52
N GLY A 6 -8.96 16.29 -50.45
CA GLY A 6 -9.56 15.25 -49.63
C GLY A 6 -9.13 15.40 -48.17
N VAL A 7 -10.05 15.73 -47.28
CA VAL A 7 -9.83 15.72 -45.84
C VAL A 7 -9.98 14.28 -45.35
N VAL A 8 -8.88 13.65 -44.96
CA VAL A 8 -8.89 12.35 -44.29
C VAL A 8 -9.15 12.60 -42.81
N LEU A 9 -10.38 12.37 -42.36
CA LEU A 9 -10.73 12.37 -40.94
C LEU A 9 -10.22 11.07 -40.31
N LEU A 10 -9.05 11.13 -39.70
CA LEU A 10 -8.55 10.09 -38.81
C LEU A 10 -9.37 10.14 -37.51
N TRP A 11 -10.33 9.24 -37.38
CA TRP A 11 -10.98 8.98 -36.10
C TRP A 11 -9.97 8.29 -35.18
N ALA A 12 -9.30 9.08 -34.34
CA ALA A 12 -8.62 8.55 -33.17
C ALA A 12 -9.71 8.10 -32.19
N GLY A 13 -10.08 6.82 -32.27
CA GLY A 13 -10.92 6.19 -31.26
C GLY A 13 -10.19 6.28 -29.92
N ILE A 14 -10.71 7.09 -29.01
CA ILE A 14 -10.31 7.05 -27.61
C ILE A 14 -10.82 5.68 -27.12
N VAL A 15 -9.92 4.71 -26.95
CA VAL A 15 -10.26 3.46 -26.26
C VAL A 15 -10.47 3.82 -24.80
N GLN A 16 -11.69 4.21 -24.47
CA GLN A 16 -12.10 4.30 -23.08
C GLN A 16 -12.20 2.85 -22.61
N ALA A 17 -11.26 2.45 -21.74
CA ALA A 17 -11.29 1.15 -21.11
C ALA A 17 -12.72 0.93 -20.55
N GLY A 18 -13.39 -0.12 -21.01
CA GLY A 18 -14.73 -0.46 -20.51
C GLY A 18 -14.68 -0.67 -18.99
N PRO A 19 -15.82 -0.58 -18.29
CA PRO A 19 -15.86 -0.79 -16.84
C PRO A 19 -15.17 -2.11 -16.49
N ASN A 20 -14.16 -2.05 -15.61
CA ASN A 20 -13.35 -3.18 -15.18
C ASN A 20 -14.13 -4.06 -14.19
N GLN A 21 -15.17 -4.72 -14.71
CA GLN A 21 -16.12 -5.56 -13.98
C GLN A 21 -15.51 -6.87 -13.46
N LEU A 22 -14.33 -7.25 -13.96
CA LEU A 22 -13.68 -8.52 -13.61
C LEU A 22 -13.48 -8.65 -12.10
N LEU A 23 -13.02 -7.57 -11.46
CA LEU A 23 -12.71 -7.54 -10.04
C LEU A 23 -13.85 -7.02 -9.17
N ASN A 24 -15.02 -6.66 -9.72
CA ASN A 24 -16.09 -6.04 -8.93
C ASN A 24 -16.51 -6.91 -7.72
N GLY A 25 -16.57 -6.26 -6.54
CA GLY A 25 -16.97 -6.87 -5.28
C GLY A 25 -15.92 -6.75 -4.18
N ASP A 26 -16.17 -7.45 -3.08
CA ASP A 26 -15.35 -7.43 -1.87
C ASP A 26 -14.35 -8.58 -1.85
N TYR A 27 -13.13 -8.26 -1.42
CA TYR A 27 -12.04 -9.21 -1.26
C TYR A 27 -11.46 -9.07 0.14
N ALA A 28 -11.54 -10.15 0.92
CA ALA A 28 -10.77 -10.25 2.14
C ALA A 28 -9.28 -10.33 1.77
N PHE A 29 -8.43 -9.62 2.48
CA PHE A 29 -6.99 -9.71 2.27
C PHE A 29 -6.25 -10.04 3.54
N THR A 30 -5.12 -10.72 3.37
CA THR A 30 -4.08 -10.86 4.38
C THR A 30 -2.72 -10.57 3.75
N GLY A 31 -1.72 -10.28 4.56
CA GLY A 31 -0.34 -10.25 4.10
C GLY A 31 0.59 -9.59 5.09
N GLU A 32 1.79 -9.25 4.62
CA GLU A 32 2.90 -8.84 5.49
C GLU A 32 3.70 -7.71 4.88
N ALA A 33 4.38 -6.96 5.73
CA ALA A 33 5.32 -5.93 5.32
C ALA A 33 6.54 -5.96 6.23
N SER A 34 7.68 -5.63 5.64
CA SER A 34 8.90 -5.30 6.39
C SER A 34 9.41 -3.95 5.90
N CYS A 35 9.75 -3.09 6.85
CA CYS A 35 10.16 -1.72 6.61
C CYS A 35 11.47 -1.43 7.32
N LEU A 36 12.34 -0.71 6.63
CA LEU A 36 13.52 -0.07 7.19
C LEU A 36 13.16 1.36 7.55
N THR A 37 13.22 1.71 8.81
CA THR A 37 12.86 3.03 9.34
C THR A 37 14.13 3.82 9.62
N ASP A 38 14.12 5.13 9.37
CA ASP A 38 15.29 6.01 9.52
C ASP A 38 16.49 5.52 8.70
N LEU A 39 16.55 5.91 7.41
CA LEU A 39 17.48 5.40 6.39
C LEU A 39 18.98 5.55 6.71
N THR A 40 19.30 6.27 7.78
CA THR A 40 20.62 6.34 8.41
C THR A 40 20.45 6.22 9.92
N PRO A 41 20.30 5.00 10.48
CA PRO A 41 20.04 4.85 11.90
C PRO A 41 21.26 5.32 12.70
N GLN A 42 21.09 6.41 13.46
CA GLN A 42 22.14 6.89 14.36
C GLN A 42 22.05 6.24 15.73
N ASP A 43 20.84 5.91 16.20
CA ASP A 43 20.56 5.16 17.43
C ASP A 43 19.15 4.52 17.34
N GLY A 44 19.02 3.20 17.53
CA GLY A 44 17.72 2.56 17.79
C GLY A 44 17.10 1.70 16.67
N GLY A 45 15.84 1.30 16.90
CA GLY A 45 15.11 0.29 16.12
C GLY A 45 14.97 0.64 14.64
N PHE A 46 15.71 -0.08 13.79
CA PHE A 46 15.79 0.15 12.35
C PHE A 46 14.78 -0.66 11.53
N VAL A 47 14.21 -1.72 12.10
CA VAL A 47 13.39 -2.69 11.34
C VAL A 47 12.03 -2.85 11.99
N VAL A 48 10.98 -2.60 11.20
CA VAL A 48 9.60 -2.85 11.58
C VAL A 48 9.02 -3.92 10.66
N SER A 49 8.38 -4.94 11.24
CA SER A 49 7.61 -5.92 10.46
C SER A 49 6.21 -6.03 11.01
N PHE A 50 5.24 -6.20 10.13
CA PHE A 50 3.84 -6.30 10.51
C PHE A 50 3.04 -7.18 9.56
N SER A 51 2.06 -7.87 10.12
CA SER A 51 1.00 -8.50 9.34
C SER A 51 -0.18 -7.54 9.20
N VAL A 52 -0.99 -7.76 8.17
CA VAL A 52 -2.24 -7.04 7.97
C VAL A 52 -3.36 -7.99 7.56
N ASP A 53 -4.57 -7.60 7.90
CA ASP A 53 -5.81 -8.18 7.39
C ASP A 53 -6.86 -7.09 7.15
N GLY A 54 -7.85 -7.37 6.30
CA GLY A 54 -8.91 -6.42 6.01
C GLY A 54 -9.73 -6.76 4.78
N VAL A 55 -10.40 -5.74 4.23
CA VAL A 55 -11.24 -5.85 3.04
C VAL A 55 -10.85 -4.77 2.03
N ARG A 56 -10.80 -5.17 0.76
CA ARG A 56 -10.74 -4.28 -0.41
C ARG A 56 -12.03 -4.43 -1.20
N THR A 57 -12.71 -3.32 -1.46
CA THR A 57 -13.90 -3.24 -2.30
C THR A 57 -13.53 -2.65 -3.64
N PHE A 58 -13.80 -3.38 -4.72
CA PHE A 58 -13.57 -2.94 -6.09
C PHE A 58 -14.91 -2.54 -6.74
N ASN A 59 -15.01 -1.31 -7.21
CA ASN A 59 -16.27 -0.74 -7.70
C ASN A 59 -16.63 -1.13 -9.14
N GLY A 60 -15.74 -1.80 -9.86
CA GLY A 60 -15.99 -2.23 -11.24
C GLY A 60 -15.78 -1.14 -12.30
N ASP A 61 -15.31 0.04 -11.88
CA ASP A 61 -15.06 1.22 -12.71
C ASP A 61 -13.59 1.67 -12.68
N GLY A 62 -12.70 0.83 -12.14
CA GLY A 62 -11.29 1.16 -11.93
C GLY A 62 -10.99 1.85 -10.61
N THR A 63 -11.99 2.06 -9.74
CA THR A 63 -11.82 2.61 -8.38
C THR A 63 -12.15 1.60 -7.30
N GLY A 64 -11.60 1.79 -6.10
CA GLY A 64 -11.91 0.98 -4.95
C GLY A 64 -11.57 1.64 -3.63
N THR A 65 -11.96 0.98 -2.55
CA THR A 65 -11.66 1.37 -1.18
C THR A 65 -11.07 0.21 -0.40
N LEU A 66 -10.21 0.51 0.56
CA LEU A 66 -9.64 -0.47 1.46
C LEU A 66 -9.80 -0.03 2.90
N GLN A 67 -10.03 -1.01 3.76
CA GLN A 67 -9.96 -0.86 5.21
C GLN A 67 -9.27 -2.10 5.78
N GLY A 68 -8.46 -1.92 6.81
CA GLY A 68 -7.75 -3.04 7.41
C GLY A 68 -7.15 -2.70 8.75
N ARG A 69 -6.52 -3.71 9.31
CA ARG A 69 -5.79 -3.68 10.58
C ARG A 69 -4.39 -4.20 10.36
N SER A 70 -3.44 -3.64 11.11
CA SER A 70 -2.09 -4.18 11.23
C SER A 70 -1.77 -4.58 12.66
N VAL A 71 -0.91 -5.58 12.79
CA VAL A 71 -0.22 -5.91 14.04
C VAL A 71 1.26 -6.03 13.72
N GLY A 72 2.08 -5.28 14.45
CA GLY A 72 3.49 -5.11 14.12
C GLY A 72 4.40 -5.11 15.32
N VAL A 73 5.68 -5.32 15.03
CA VAL A 73 6.77 -5.21 15.98
C VAL A 73 7.87 -4.31 15.41
N THR A 74 8.41 -3.46 16.27
CA THR A 74 9.71 -2.82 16.07
C THR A 74 10.75 -3.76 16.66
N HIS A 75 11.65 -4.26 15.81
CA HIS A 75 12.64 -5.25 16.23
C HIS A 75 13.57 -4.66 17.29
N PRO A 76 13.93 -5.46 18.31
CA PRO A 76 14.79 -4.99 19.37
C PRO A 76 16.19 -4.66 18.82
N ASP A 77 16.65 -3.44 19.06
CA ASP A 77 18.03 -3.04 18.85
C ASP A 77 18.74 -2.77 20.18
N ARG A 78 20.06 -2.97 20.21
CA ARG A 78 20.92 -2.73 21.36
C ARG A 78 21.62 -1.39 21.21
N VAL A 79 21.15 -0.40 21.96
CA VAL A 79 21.78 0.93 21.99
C VAL A 79 22.70 1.05 23.19
N SER A 80 23.93 1.52 22.97
CA SER A 80 24.89 1.77 24.04
C SER A 80 24.54 3.08 24.74
N ILE A 81 24.12 3.00 26.01
CA ILE A 81 23.76 4.17 26.80
C ILE A 81 24.93 4.66 27.67
N THR A 82 25.73 3.75 28.20
CA THR A 82 27.01 4.00 28.90
C THR A 82 27.73 2.66 29.06
N PRO A 83 28.90 2.40 28.46
CA PRO A 83 29.58 1.12 28.59
C PRO A 83 29.81 0.72 30.06
N PRO A 84 29.48 -0.52 30.49
CA PRO A 84 29.04 -1.68 29.70
C PRO A 84 27.51 -1.84 29.60
N ALA A 85 26.71 -0.85 29.99
CA ALA A 85 25.26 -0.90 29.95
C ALA A 85 24.71 -0.65 28.54
N PHE A 86 23.69 -1.43 28.19
CA PHE A 86 22.93 -1.32 26.94
C PHE A 86 21.44 -1.20 27.27
N ALA A 87 20.71 -0.44 26.48
CA ALA A 87 19.25 -0.46 26.45
C ALA A 87 18.79 -1.36 25.29
N ILE A 88 17.67 -2.07 25.50
CA ILE A 88 16.96 -2.75 24.41
C ILE A 88 15.81 -1.84 24.02
N LEU A 89 15.84 -1.35 22.79
CA LEU A 89 14.76 -0.54 22.23
C LEU A 89 13.99 -1.41 21.24
N GLY A 90 12.70 -1.60 21.50
CA GLY A 90 11.80 -2.37 20.65
C GLY A 90 10.36 -2.12 21.10
N GLY A 91 9.40 -2.62 20.34
CA GLY A 91 8.00 -2.38 20.65
C GLY A 91 7.07 -3.26 19.85
N ALA A 92 5.81 -3.27 20.27
CA ALA A 92 4.72 -3.85 19.52
C ALA A 92 3.60 -2.81 19.39
N PHE A 93 2.90 -2.86 18.27
CA PHE A 93 1.81 -1.93 17.99
C PHE A 93 0.73 -2.63 17.16
N SER A 94 -0.43 -2.00 17.10
CA SER A 94 -1.50 -2.36 16.19
C SER A 94 -2.21 -1.10 15.75
N SER A 95 -2.67 -1.08 14.51
CA SER A 95 -3.35 0.09 13.95
C SER A 95 -4.48 -0.30 13.04
N ASP A 96 -5.51 0.54 12.96
CA ASP A 96 -6.50 0.49 11.89
C ASP A 96 -6.09 1.47 10.79
N PHE A 97 -6.35 1.13 9.53
CA PHE A 97 -6.06 1.97 8.38
C PHE A 97 -7.09 1.85 7.27
N GLN A 98 -7.18 2.90 6.44
CA GLN A 98 -8.07 2.97 5.30
C GLN A 98 -7.51 3.86 4.20
N ALA A 99 -7.92 3.59 2.96
CA ALA A 99 -7.60 4.42 1.80
C ALA A 99 -8.60 4.21 0.65
N SER A 100 -8.62 5.15 -0.29
CA SER A 100 -9.15 4.92 -1.64
C SER A 100 -8.00 4.53 -2.57
N PHE A 101 -8.31 3.81 -3.64
CA PHE A 101 -7.34 3.42 -4.64
C PHE A 101 -7.95 3.37 -6.05
N THR A 102 -7.10 3.44 -7.06
CA THR A 102 -7.43 3.06 -8.44
C THR A 102 -6.77 1.73 -8.78
N TYR A 103 -7.31 1.03 -9.76
CA TYR A 103 -6.75 -0.23 -10.24
C TYR A 103 -6.98 -0.41 -11.75
N ASP A 104 -6.01 -1.08 -12.37
CA ASP A 104 -6.06 -1.46 -13.77
C ASP A 104 -5.81 -2.96 -13.91
N VAL A 105 -6.46 -3.58 -14.90
CA VAL A 105 -6.28 -4.99 -15.23
C VAL A 105 -5.85 -5.09 -16.68
N ALA A 106 -4.64 -5.60 -16.90
CA ALA A 106 -4.11 -5.86 -18.21
C ALA A 106 -4.71 -7.14 -18.81
N SER A 107 -4.59 -7.30 -20.13
CA SER A 107 -5.14 -8.44 -20.87
C SER A 107 -4.51 -9.79 -20.51
N ASP A 108 -3.33 -9.78 -19.90
CA ASP A 108 -2.60 -10.96 -19.47
C ASP A 108 -2.97 -11.43 -18.05
N GLY A 109 -3.87 -10.71 -17.37
CA GLY A 109 -4.26 -11.00 -15.98
C GLY A 109 -3.36 -10.34 -14.93
N THR A 110 -2.36 -9.56 -15.35
CA THR A 110 -1.64 -8.66 -14.46
C THR A 110 -2.58 -7.55 -14.01
N PHE A 111 -2.56 -7.19 -12.74
CA PHE A 111 -3.29 -6.04 -12.23
C PHE A 111 -2.45 -5.21 -11.29
N THR A 112 -2.72 -3.91 -11.27
CA THR A 112 -2.04 -2.93 -10.41
C THR A 112 -3.04 -2.18 -9.55
N THR A 113 -2.61 -1.73 -8.37
CA THR A 113 -3.41 -0.86 -7.51
C THR A 113 -2.55 0.29 -7.01
N GLN A 114 -3.08 1.51 -7.08
CA GLN A 114 -2.42 2.72 -6.59
C GLN A 114 -3.35 3.45 -5.62
N VAL A 115 -2.86 3.75 -4.42
CA VAL A 115 -3.62 4.57 -3.46
C VAL A 115 -3.82 5.97 -4.05
N THR A 116 -5.05 6.47 -3.98
CA THR A 116 -5.41 7.82 -4.40
C THR A 116 -5.49 8.75 -3.20
N GLY A 117 -4.60 9.75 -3.16
CA GLY A 117 -4.44 10.62 -2.00
C GLY A 117 -3.56 9.97 -0.93
N GLN A 118 -3.99 10.04 0.33
CA GLN A 118 -3.27 9.50 1.49
C GLN A 118 -3.95 8.25 2.04
N LEU A 119 -3.14 7.29 2.46
CA LEU A 119 -3.62 6.28 3.41
C LEU A 119 -3.66 6.93 4.80
N THR A 120 -4.77 6.72 5.51
CA THR A 120 -4.96 7.27 6.86
C THR A 120 -5.19 6.15 7.87
N GLY A 121 -4.81 6.35 9.12
CA GLY A 121 -4.99 5.34 10.15
C GLY A 121 -4.89 5.87 11.57
N LYS A 122 -5.04 4.95 12.53
CA LYS A 122 -4.99 5.22 13.96
C LYS A 122 -4.29 4.09 14.69
N GLU A 123 -3.32 4.47 15.51
CA GLU A 123 -2.64 3.55 16.43
C GLU A 123 -3.59 3.16 17.57
N LEU A 124 -3.79 1.86 17.74
CA LEU A 124 -4.65 1.27 18.77
C LEU A 124 -3.86 0.90 20.02
N THR A 125 -2.62 0.43 19.85
CA THR A 125 -1.73 -0.02 20.92
C THR A 125 -0.29 0.46 20.68
N GLY A 126 0.60 0.24 21.66
CA GLY A 126 2.00 0.68 21.59
C GLY A 126 2.21 2.12 22.07
N GLU A 127 3.44 2.62 21.92
CA GLU A 127 3.84 3.94 22.43
C GLU A 127 3.08 5.10 21.78
N ARG A 128 2.60 4.90 20.55
CA ARG A 128 1.83 5.89 19.79
C ARG A 128 0.31 5.70 19.91
N ALA A 129 -0.18 4.83 20.80
CA ALA A 129 -1.60 4.55 20.95
C ALA A 129 -2.46 5.82 21.07
N GLY A 130 -3.55 5.87 20.30
CA GLY A 130 -4.47 7.01 20.23
C GLY A 130 -4.12 8.06 19.19
N GLN A 131 -2.89 8.09 18.67
CA GLN A 131 -2.51 8.99 17.59
C GLN A 131 -3.08 8.53 16.25
N THR A 132 -3.40 9.51 15.39
CA THR A 132 -3.69 9.24 13.98
C THR A 132 -2.42 9.42 13.16
N PHE A 133 -2.35 8.73 12.03
CA PHE A 133 -1.27 8.90 11.06
C PHE A 133 -1.79 8.99 9.63
N THR A 134 -0.98 9.59 8.77
CA THR A 134 -1.14 9.58 7.32
C THR A 134 0.12 9.01 6.68
N ILE A 135 -0.04 8.31 5.55
CA ILE A 135 1.07 7.86 4.72
C ILE A 135 0.94 8.52 3.35
N ASP A 136 1.94 9.31 3.01
CA ASP A 136 2.13 9.86 1.67
C ASP A 136 2.94 8.90 0.79
N HIS A 137 2.74 8.99 -0.52
CA HIS A 137 3.47 8.19 -1.52
C HIS A 137 3.38 6.67 -1.31
N PHE A 138 2.23 6.16 -0.87
CA PHE A 138 2.03 4.71 -0.77
C PHE A 138 2.27 4.05 -2.15
N PRO A 139 3.14 3.02 -2.23
CA PRO A 139 3.59 2.50 -3.52
C PRO A 139 2.48 1.81 -4.30
N GLU A 140 2.64 1.81 -5.62
CA GLU A 140 1.89 0.91 -6.48
C GLU A 140 2.17 -0.53 -6.04
N LEU A 141 1.11 -1.34 -6.02
CA LEU A 141 1.23 -2.77 -5.86
C LEU A 141 0.78 -3.44 -7.16
N SER A 142 1.61 -4.35 -7.67
CA SER A 142 1.26 -5.18 -8.82
C SER A 142 1.14 -6.65 -8.43
N GLY A 143 0.40 -7.39 -9.24
CA GLY A 143 0.41 -8.84 -9.16
C GLY A 143 -0.54 -9.49 -10.13
N GLN A 144 -1.07 -10.66 -9.77
CA GLN A 144 -1.73 -11.56 -10.72
C GLN A 144 -3.11 -11.97 -10.23
N ILE A 145 -4.04 -12.08 -11.18
CA ILE A 145 -5.37 -12.64 -10.96
C ILE A 145 -5.31 -14.14 -11.24
N SER A 146 -5.83 -14.98 -10.32
CA SER A 146 -5.92 -16.43 -10.58
C SER A 146 -6.87 -16.73 -11.73
N GLN A 147 -6.67 -17.86 -12.42
CA GLN A 147 -7.51 -18.27 -13.57
C GLN A 147 -9.00 -18.44 -13.22
N ASP A 148 -9.31 -18.76 -11.96
CA ASP A 148 -10.70 -18.87 -11.47
C ASP A 148 -11.28 -17.52 -11.00
N HIS A 149 -10.48 -16.44 -11.06
CA HIS A 149 -10.80 -15.08 -10.64
C HIS A 149 -11.28 -14.98 -9.17
N LYS A 150 -10.85 -15.91 -8.31
CA LYS A 150 -11.22 -15.94 -6.89
C LYS A 150 -10.10 -15.47 -5.97
N SER A 151 -8.87 -15.44 -6.46
CA SER A 151 -7.71 -15.01 -5.68
C SER A 151 -6.84 -14.05 -6.46
N LEU A 152 -6.28 -13.08 -5.74
CA LEU A 152 -5.36 -12.10 -6.28
C LEU A 152 -4.11 -12.08 -5.42
N THR A 153 -2.94 -11.93 -6.04
CA THR A 153 -1.69 -11.65 -5.33
C THR A 153 -1.25 -10.23 -5.63
N LEU A 154 -0.67 -9.55 -4.65
CA LEU A 154 -0.08 -8.22 -4.80
C LEU A 154 1.26 -8.16 -4.09
N ALA A 155 2.22 -7.45 -4.66
CA ALA A 155 3.48 -7.11 -4.02
C ALA A 155 3.94 -5.71 -4.43
N SER A 156 4.86 -5.14 -3.64
CA SER A 156 5.59 -3.93 -4.05
C SER A 156 6.63 -4.28 -5.10
N ASP A 157 6.59 -3.60 -6.24
CA ASP A 157 7.43 -3.86 -7.41
C ASP A 157 8.88 -3.39 -7.20
N ALA A 158 9.01 -2.30 -6.43
CA ALA A 158 10.27 -1.68 -6.05
C ALA A 158 10.18 -1.18 -4.60
N PRO A 159 11.33 -1.02 -3.91
CA PRO A 159 11.36 -0.32 -2.64
C PRO A 159 10.98 1.14 -2.85
N THR A 160 9.99 1.63 -2.13
CA THR A 160 9.54 3.02 -2.18
C THR A 160 9.70 3.65 -0.81
N GLU A 161 10.20 4.89 -0.81
CA GLU A 161 10.29 5.71 0.39
C GLU A 161 8.91 6.30 0.71
N GLU A 162 8.51 6.18 1.97
CA GLU A 162 7.24 6.62 2.49
C GLU A 162 7.44 7.46 3.73
N ASP A 163 6.59 8.47 3.88
CA ASP A 163 6.53 9.32 5.05
C ASP A 163 5.28 8.98 5.85
N VAL A 164 5.48 8.53 7.08
CA VAL A 164 4.40 8.38 8.06
C VAL A 164 4.35 9.65 8.91
N THR A 165 3.33 10.47 8.71
CA THR A 165 3.12 11.69 9.49
C THR A 165 2.10 11.44 10.59
N PHE A 166 2.48 11.65 11.84
CA PHE A 166 1.61 11.47 13.00
C PHE A 166 0.89 12.76 13.39
N SER A 167 -0.20 12.66 14.15
CA SER A 167 -1.00 13.80 14.62
C SER A 167 -0.21 14.81 15.48
N ASN A 168 0.90 14.38 16.09
CA ASN A 168 1.81 15.25 16.85
C ASN A 168 2.86 15.95 15.96
N ARG A 169 2.79 15.77 14.63
CA ARG A 169 3.71 16.27 13.60
C ARG A 169 5.06 15.56 13.53
N ASP A 170 5.25 14.47 14.27
CA ASP A 170 6.39 13.58 14.01
C ASP A 170 6.28 12.99 12.62
N VAL A 171 7.40 12.88 11.93
CA VAL A 171 7.51 12.20 10.65
C VAL A 171 8.47 11.04 10.81
N GLN A 172 8.05 9.86 10.38
CA GLN A 172 8.89 8.67 10.29
C GLN A 172 9.10 8.31 8.83
N HIS A 173 10.34 8.41 8.37
CA HIS A 173 10.75 7.99 7.03
C HIS A 173 11.00 6.49 7.02
N ARG A 174 10.51 5.80 5.99
CA ARG A 174 10.74 4.36 5.85
C ARG A 174 10.75 3.90 4.40
N ILE A 175 11.45 2.80 4.16
CA ILE A 175 11.35 2.03 2.92
C ILE A 175 10.73 0.69 3.25
N CYS A 176 9.70 0.28 2.52
CA CYS A 176 8.96 -0.93 2.82
C CYS A 176 8.90 -1.88 1.62
N HIS A 177 8.93 -3.17 1.92
CA HIS A 177 8.55 -4.24 0.99
C HIS A 177 7.28 -4.93 1.51
N ARG A 178 6.33 -5.24 0.62
CA ARG A 178 5.02 -5.79 0.99
C ARG A 178 4.56 -6.89 0.07
N SER A 179 3.77 -7.81 0.61
CA SER A 179 3.02 -8.79 -0.16
C SER A 179 1.62 -9.00 0.43
N ARG A 180 0.63 -9.29 -0.42
CA ARG A 180 -0.75 -9.54 -0.03
C ARG A 180 -1.34 -10.68 -0.85
N VAL A 181 -2.28 -11.40 -0.24
CA VAL A 181 -3.19 -12.30 -0.91
C VAL A 181 -4.60 -11.81 -0.63
N LEU A 182 -5.40 -11.70 -1.70
CA LEU A 182 -6.79 -11.26 -1.66
C LEU A 182 -7.65 -12.45 -2.09
N LEU A 183 -8.73 -12.71 -1.37
CA LEU A 183 -9.70 -13.76 -1.66
C LEU A 183 -11.08 -13.13 -1.80
N ARG A 184 -11.76 -13.45 -2.89
CA ARG A 184 -13.13 -12.98 -3.15
C ARG A 184 -14.08 -13.51 -2.07
N GLN A 185 -14.97 -12.66 -1.58
CA GLN A 185 -16.03 -13.03 -0.62
C GLN A 185 -17.29 -13.54 -1.32
#